data_AF-A0A9D8B825-F1
#
_entry.id   AF-A0A9D8B825-F1
#
_cell.length_a   1.000
_cell.length_b   1.000
_cell.length_c   1.000
_cell.angle_alpha   90.00
_cell.angle_beta   90.00
_cell.angle_gamma   90.00
#
_symmetry.space_group_name_H-M   'P 1'
#
loop_
_entity.id
_entity.type
_entity.pdbx_description
1 polymer ?
#
loop_
_entity_poly.entity_id
_entity_poly.type
_entity_poly.pdbx_seq_one_letter_code
_entity_poly.pdbx_strand_id
1 'polypeptide(L)'
;EGSRYVRYLRHGVGIAYDGRDWNLQRIDEVDRALSRAMVEGEVLAFDAEHIARLGDDFDRDVMNRLGTIDDPACLELPDNITDRVRDLSYRITKGMSTPFEKVKAIQEFLEVKYTYALDYTVAPQNHEPNDWFLFESKEGICGNFNSAFVILARASDIPARLAYGYYLLPGNDGRPQKVYSTWAHAWAEVGFEGVGWLAFEATPD
;
A
#
# COMPACT_ATOMS: atom_id res chain seq x y z
N GLU A 1 -16.93 15.07 3.27
CA GLU A 1 -15.57 15.64 3.45
C GLU A 1 -14.74 14.62 4.21
N GLY A 2 -13.99 13.78 3.49
CA GLY A 2 -13.12 12.75 4.07
C GLY A 2 -11.85 13.38 4.63
N SER A 3 -11.51 13.05 5.87
CA SER A 3 -10.32 13.54 6.56
C SER A 3 -9.05 13.06 5.86
N ARG A 4 -8.32 13.98 5.22
CA ARG A 4 -7.00 13.76 4.62
C ARG A 4 -5.94 13.92 5.71
N TYR A 5 -5.35 12.81 6.15
CA TYR A 5 -4.24 12.84 7.11
C TYR A 5 -2.92 12.75 6.36
N VAL A 6 -2.01 13.69 6.63
CA VAL A 6 -0.60 13.60 6.21
C VAL A 6 0.12 12.76 7.27
N ARG A 7 0.69 11.61 6.87
CA ARG A 7 1.51 10.78 7.78
C ARG A 7 2.95 10.68 7.30
N TYR A 8 3.84 10.62 8.28
CA TYR A 8 5.26 10.42 8.12
C TYR A 8 5.54 8.93 8.30
N LEU A 9 6.30 8.34 7.39
CA LEU A 9 6.76 6.96 7.49
C LEU A 9 8.27 6.91 7.35
N ARG A 10 8.86 5.77 7.73
CA ARG A 10 10.30 5.41 7.61
C ARG A 10 10.91 5.81 6.27
N HIS A 11 10.06 5.91 5.26
CA HIS A 11 10.46 6.20 3.93
C HIS A 11 9.54 7.22 3.25
N GLY A 12 8.65 7.99 3.90
CA GLY A 12 7.86 8.93 3.09
C GLY A 12 6.90 9.88 3.76
N VAL A 13 6.44 10.87 3.00
CA VAL A 13 5.35 11.79 3.36
C VAL A 13 4.26 11.70 2.32
N GLY A 14 3.03 11.44 2.76
CA GLY A 14 1.93 11.20 1.85
C GLY A 14 0.53 11.30 2.45
N ILE A 15 -0.46 11.05 1.59
CA ILE A 15 -1.88 11.01 1.91
C ILE A 15 -2.34 9.55 1.75
N ALA A 16 -3.03 9.04 2.76
CA ALA A 16 -3.69 7.74 2.71
C ALA A 16 -5.17 7.87 2.32
N TYR A 17 -5.67 6.95 1.50
CA TYR A 17 -7.05 6.91 1.02
C TYR A 17 -7.82 5.79 1.71
N ASP A 18 -8.85 6.15 2.47
CA ASP A 18 -9.61 5.25 3.35
C ASP A 18 -10.64 4.36 2.64
N GLY A 19 -10.73 4.39 1.30
CA GLY A 19 -11.66 3.56 0.53
C GLY A 19 -12.84 4.31 -0.10
N ARG A 20 -13.21 5.49 0.42
CA ARG A 20 -14.44 6.20 -0.03
C ARG A 20 -14.35 6.90 -1.39
N ASP A 21 -13.16 6.93 -2.01
CA ASP A 21 -12.87 7.57 -3.29
C ASP A 21 -12.00 6.66 -4.20
N TRP A 22 -12.33 5.36 -4.27
CA TRP A 22 -11.53 4.37 -5.01
C TRP A 22 -11.76 4.44 -6.52
N ASN A 23 -10.76 4.90 -7.29
CA ASN A 23 -10.70 4.75 -8.74
C ASN A 23 -9.23 4.61 -9.19
N LEU A 24 -8.86 3.44 -9.72
CA LEU A 24 -7.51 3.16 -10.19
C LEU A 24 -7.06 4.03 -11.39
N GLN A 25 -8.00 4.53 -12.20
CA GLN A 25 -7.65 5.53 -13.22
C GLN A 25 -7.22 6.86 -12.58
N ARG A 26 -7.80 7.22 -11.43
CA ARG A 26 -7.31 8.36 -10.64
C ARG A 26 -5.97 8.08 -9.98
N ILE A 27 -5.66 6.83 -9.67
CA ILE A 27 -4.35 6.45 -9.10
C ILE A 27 -3.23 6.75 -10.10
N ASP A 28 -3.37 6.31 -11.36
CA ASP A 28 -2.39 6.65 -12.40
C ASP A 28 -2.31 8.16 -12.64
N GLU A 29 -3.44 8.87 -12.53
CA GLU A 29 -3.48 10.33 -12.63
C GLU A 29 -2.79 11.02 -11.45
N VAL A 30 -2.97 10.51 -10.22
CA VAL A 30 -2.32 11.02 -9.00
C VAL A 30 -0.83 10.74 -9.06
N ASP A 31 -0.42 9.55 -9.48
CA ASP A 31 1.00 9.19 -9.65
C ASP A 31 1.66 10.04 -10.76
N ARG A 32 0.97 10.22 -11.89
CA ARG A 32 1.40 11.16 -12.95
C ARG A 32 1.41 12.61 -12.49
N ALA A 33 0.49 13.01 -11.60
CA ALA A 33 0.46 14.36 -11.05
C ALA A 33 1.61 14.59 -10.06
N LEU A 34 1.87 13.65 -9.15
CA LEU A 34 2.96 13.72 -8.16
C LEU A 34 4.34 13.65 -8.83
N SER A 35 4.50 12.84 -9.87
CA SER A 35 5.74 12.73 -10.66
C SER A 35 6.02 13.94 -11.57
N ARG A 36 4.99 14.75 -11.88
CA ARG A 36 5.14 16.03 -12.61
C ARG A 36 5.21 17.24 -11.70
N ALA A 37 4.76 17.13 -10.45
CA ALA A 37 4.82 18.20 -9.47
C ALA A 37 6.25 18.33 -8.92
N MET A 38 6.92 19.44 -9.24
CA MET A 38 8.15 19.82 -8.54
C MET A 38 7.76 20.36 -7.17
N VAL A 39 7.85 19.51 -6.14
CA VAL A 39 7.57 19.92 -4.76
C VAL A 39 8.90 20.22 -4.07
N GLU A 40 9.36 21.47 -4.16
CA GLU A 40 10.37 21.98 -3.24
C GLU A 40 9.67 22.25 -1.90
N GLY A 41 9.75 21.30 -0.97
CA GLY A 41 9.18 21.43 0.37
C GLY A 41 10.18 20.99 1.43
N GLU A 42 10.26 21.74 2.53
CA GLU A 42 10.95 21.29 3.73
C GLU A 42 10.02 20.38 4.54
N VAL A 43 10.32 19.08 4.55
CA VAL A 43 9.65 18.15 5.44
C VAL A 43 10.30 18.25 6.82
N LEU A 44 9.61 18.86 7.80
CA LEU A 44 10.02 18.81 9.20
C LEU A 44 9.82 17.37 9.71
N ALA A 45 10.94 16.65 9.86
CA ALA A 45 10.98 15.29 10.35
C ALA A 45 10.79 15.28 11.88
N PHE A 46 9.57 15.54 12.35
CA PHE A 46 9.17 15.04 13.65
C PHE A 46 8.87 13.55 13.49
N ASP A 47 9.62 12.72 14.23
CA ASP A 47 9.32 11.31 14.51
C ASP A 47 9.81 10.21 13.54
N ALA A 48 10.73 10.53 12.61
CA ALA A 48 11.34 9.51 11.73
C ALA A 48 12.10 8.41 12.51
N GLU A 49 12.64 8.71 13.69
CA GLU A 49 13.42 7.77 14.50
C GLU A 49 12.54 6.71 15.21
N HIS A 50 11.30 7.03 15.56
CA HIS A 50 10.33 6.07 16.10
C HIS A 50 9.70 5.22 15.01
N ILE A 51 9.48 5.80 13.82
CA ILE A 51 8.81 5.14 12.71
C ILE A 51 9.77 4.28 11.88
N ALA A 52 11.08 4.57 11.94
CA ALA A 52 12.11 3.76 11.28
C ALA A 52 12.35 2.37 11.89
N ARG A 53 11.80 2.08 13.07
CA ARG A 53 11.84 0.75 13.69
C ARG A 53 10.64 -0.13 13.32
N LEU A 54 9.68 0.42 12.58
CA LEU A 54 8.34 -0.15 12.43
C LEU A 54 8.08 -0.68 11.00
N GLY A 55 9.01 -1.40 10.37
CA GLY A 55 8.76 -1.98 9.03
C GLY A 55 9.05 -3.48 8.97
N ASP A 56 10.28 -3.86 9.36
CA ASP A 56 10.72 -5.27 9.41
C ASP A 56 11.28 -5.67 10.79
N ASP A 57 11.42 -4.71 11.72
CA ASP A 57 11.95 -4.91 13.07
C ASP A 57 10.83 -5.08 14.12
N PHE A 58 9.63 -5.45 13.68
CA PHE A 58 8.63 -5.88 14.65
C PHE A 58 8.96 -7.28 15.13
N ASP A 59 8.91 -7.43 16.45
CA ASP A 59 8.86 -8.76 17.05
C ASP A 59 7.65 -9.51 16.46
N ARG A 60 7.96 -10.55 15.67
CA ARG A 60 6.95 -11.35 14.96
C ARG A 60 5.96 -11.98 15.93
N ASP A 61 6.41 -12.37 17.12
CA ASP A 61 5.54 -12.96 18.13
C ASP A 61 4.56 -11.90 18.67
N VAL A 62 4.99 -10.64 18.82
CA VAL A 62 4.09 -9.53 19.14
C VAL A 62 3.04 -9.35 18.05
N MET A 63 3.45 -9.20 16.80
CA MET A 63 2.53 -8.94 15.68
C MET A 63 1.53 -10.08 15.47
N ASN A 64 1.97 -11.32 15.66
CA ASN A 64 1.13 -12.50 15.55
C ASN A 64 0.05 -12.60 16.65
N ARG A 65 0.16 -11.81 17.73
CA ARG A 65 -0.87 -11.73 18.77
C ARG A 65 -1.88 -10.60 18.55
N LEU A 66 -1.63 -9.70 17.60
CA LEU A 66 -2.48 -8.53 17.39
C LEU A 66 -3.67 -8.85 16.51
N GLY A 67 -4.83 -8.32 16.90
CA GLY A 67 -5.97 -8.14 16.02
C GLY A 67 -5.77 -6.96 15.07
N THR A 68 -6.73 -6.77 14.18
CA THR A 68 -6.81 -5.62 13.28
C THR A 68 -7.79 -4.59 13.82
N ILE A 69 -7.61 -3.33 13.46
CA ILE A 69 -8.54 -2.28 13.84
C ILE A 69 -9.95 -2.55 13.27
N ASP A 70 -10.99 -2.07 13.94
CA ASP A 70 -12.36 -2.08 13.41
C ASP A 70 -12.61 -0.80 12.59
N ASP A 71 -12.29 -0.84 11.30
CA ASP A 71 -12.55 0.25 10.35
C ASP A 71 -13.25 -0.29 9.09
N PRO A 72 -14.60 -0.27 9.05
CA PRO A 72 -15.38 -0.80 7.93
C PRO A 72 -15.06 -0.15 6.58
N ALA A 73 -14.73 1.14 6.54
CA ALA A 73 -14.38 1.82 5.30
C ALA A 73 -13.11 1.22 4.67
N CYS A 74 -12.18 0.80 5.52
CA CYS A 74 -10.94 0.15 5.11
C CYS A 74 -11.09 -1.36 4.82
N LEU A 75 -12.32 -1.90 4.87
CA LEU A 75 -12.68 -3.25 4.43
C LEU A 75 -13.48 -3.27 3.12
N GLU A 76 -13.99 -2.12 2.67
CA GLU A 76 -14.79 -2.02 1.44
C GLU A 76 -14.01 -2.47 0.22
N LEU A 77 -14.63 -3.33 -0.59
CA LEU A 77 -14.12 -3.74 -1.90
C LEU A 77 -14.92 -3.04 -3.00
N PRO A 78 -14.34 -2.79 -4.18
CA PRO A 78 -15.08 -2.32 -5.34
C PRO A 78 -16.26 -3.24 -5.68
N ASP A 79 -17.41 -2.66 -6.04
CA ASP A 79 -18.63 -3.41 -6.37
C ASP A 79 -18.42 -4.44 -7.51
N ASN A 80 -17.49 -4.14 -8.42
CA ASN A 80 -17.14 -4.97 -9.57
C ASN A 80 -15.97 -5.93 -9.31
N ILE A 81 -15.53 -6.09 -8.06
CA ILE A 81 -14.43 -7.01 -7.77
C ILE A 81 -14.85 -8.46 -8.05
N THR A 82 -13.98 -9.19 -8.75
CA THR A 82 -14.31 -10.52 -9.27
C THR A 82 -14.15 -11.61 -8.21
N ASP A 83 -14.84 -12.74 -8.41
CA ASP A 83 -14.68 -13.91 -7.53
C ASP A 83 -13.27 -14.48 -7.57
N ARG A 84 -12.59 -14.41 -8.73
CA ARG A 84 -11.21 -14.90 -8.86
C ARG A 84 -10.22 -14.14 -7.98
N VAL A 85 -10.44 -12.83 -7.74
CA VAL A 85 -9.63 -12.05 -6.79
C VAL A 85 -9.85 -12.56 -5.36
N ARG A 86 -11.11 -12.79 -4.95
CA ARG A 86 -11.43 -13.34 -3.62
C ARG A 86 -10.82 -14.74 -3.44
N ASP A 87 -10.94 -15.59 -4.45
CA ASP A 87 -10.36 -16.93 -4.46
C ASP A 87 -8.83 -16.90 -4.38
N LEU A 88 -8.19 -15.94 -5.05
CA LEU A 88 -6.75 -15.74 -4.94
C LEU A 88 -6.36 -15.32 -3.53
N SER A 89 -7.05 -14.33 -2.94
CA SER A 89 -6.83 -13.90 -1.56
C SER A 89 -6.93 -15.08 -0.59
N TYR A 90 -8.01 -15.86 -0.69
CA TYR A 90 -8.20 -17.07 0.11
C TYR A 90 -7.07 -18.08 -0.09
N ARG A 91 -6.64 -18.35 -1.34
CA ARG A 91 -5.55 -19.30 -1.62
C ARG A 91 -4.21 -18.87 -1.03
N ILE A 92 -3.87 -17.59 -1.12
CA ILE A 92 -2.62 -17.06 -0.58
C ILE A 92 -2.61 -17.16 0.95
N THR A 93 -3.73 -16.81 1.58
CA THR A 93 -3.84 -16.73 3.04
C THR A 93 -4.22 -18.05 3.70
N LYS A 94 -4.53 -19.08 2.92
CA LYS A 94 -4.93 -20.40 3.43
C LYS A 94 -3.83 -21.01 4.31
N GLY A 95 -4.20 -21.34 5.54
CA GLY A 95 -3.29 -21.93 6.53
C GLY A 95 -2.54 -20.91 7.39
N MET A 96 -2.67 -19.62 7.12
CA MET A 96 -2.16 -18.56 7.99
C MET A 96 -3.16 -18.30 9.13
N SER A 97 -2.65 -18.15 10.35
CA SER A 97 -3.48 -18.06 11.55
C SER A 97 -3.72 -16.61 11.99
N THR A 98 -2.81 -15.70 11.66
CA THR A 98 -2.84 -14.32 12.14
C THR A 98 -3.01 -13.32 10.99
N PRO A 99 -3.60 -12.14 11.23
CA PRO A 99 -3.66 -11.09 10.21
C PRO A 99 -2.28 -10.71 9.66
N PHE A 100 -1.27 -10.66 10.54
CA PHE A 100 0.11 -10.35 10.16
C PHE A 100 0.71 -11.41 9.21
N GLU A 101 0.50 -12.70 9.47
CA GLU A 101 0.93 -13.78 8.59
C GLU A 101 0.25 -13.70 7.22
N LYS A 102 -1.05 -13.41 7.21
CA LYS A 102 -1.81 -13.26 5.96
C LYS A 102 -1.26 -12.12 5.10
N VAL A 103 -1.02 -10.95 5.68
CA VAL A 103 -0.50 -9.81 4.90
C VAL A 103 0.94 -10.01 4.44
N LYS A 104 1.80 -10.66 5.24
CA LYS A 104 3.15 -11.03 4.79
C LYS A 104 3.12 -12.05 3.65
N ALA A 105 2.20 -13.02 3.69
CA ALA A 105 2.03 -13.97 2.59
C ALA A 105 1.55 -13.28 1.29
N ILE A 106 0.66 -12.29 1.40
CA ILE A 106 0.22 -11.47 0.25
C ILE A 106 1.37 -10.65 -0.30
N GLN A 107 2.15 -9.98 0.56
CA GLN A 107 3.34 -9.23 0.18
C GLN A 107 4.32 -10.11 -0.61
N GLU A 108 4.75 -11.22 -0.01
CA GLU A 108 5.72 -12.14 -0.62
C GLU A 108 5.19 -12.74 -1.94
N PHE A 109 3.89 -13.06 -2.00
CA PHE A 109 3.29 -13.55 -3.23
C PHE A 109 3.40 -12.54 -4.38
N LEU A 110 3.11 -11.26 -4.11
CA LEU A 110 3.21 -10.20 -5.11
C LEU A 110 4.66 -9.95 -5.52
N GLU A 111 5.58 -9.85 -4.55
CA GLU A 111 7.01 -9.65 -4.79
C GLU A 111 7.63 -10.76 -5.64
N VAL A 112 7.23 -12.01 -5.43
CA VAL A 112 7.82 -13.18 -6.11
C VAL A 112 7.17 -13.50 -7.45
N LYS A 113 5.88 -13.18 -7.64
CA LYS A 113 5.10 -13.65 -8.81
C LYS A 113 4.88 -12.60 -9.89
N TYR A 114 5.19 -11.33 -9.61
CA TYR A 114 4.87 -10.21 -10.48
C TYR A 114 6.13 -9.40 -10.76
N THR A 115 6.14 -8.69 -11.89
CA THR A 115 7.32 -7.93 -12.35
C THR A 115 7.06 -6.43 -12.31
N TYR A 116 8.01 -5.67 -11.77
CA TYR A 116 7.99 -4.22 -11.90
C TYR A 116 8.32 -3.81 -13.33
N ALA A 117 7.43 -3.04 -13.97
CA ALA A 117 7.62 -2.57 -15.34
C ALA A 117 6.96 -1.20 -15.52
N LEU A 118 7.70 -0.24 -16.08
CA LEU A 118 7.16 1.06 -16.49
C LEU A 118 6.35 0.99 -17.79
N ASP A 119 6.68 0.03 -18.66
CA ASP A 119 5.99 -0.22 -19.93
C ASP A 119 5.13 -1.49 -19.79
N TYR A 120 4.02 -1.35 -19.07
CA TYR A 120 3.08 -2.45 -18.80
C TYR A 120 1.74 -2.20 -19.50
N THR A 121 0.97 -3.28 -19.71
CA THR A 121 -0.35 -3.16 -20.34
C THR A 121 -1.38 -2.76 -19.30
N VAL A 122 -1.88 -1.53 -19.40
CA VAL A 122 -2.97 -1.03 -18.55
C VAL A 122 -4.28 -1.77 -18.80
N ALA A 123 -5.11 -1.87 -17.76
CA ALA A 123 -6.41 -2.52 -17.85
C ALA A 123 -7.31 -1.83 -18.91
N PRO A 124 -7.98 -2.60 -19.79
CA PRO A 124 -9.01 -2.04 -20.67
C PRO A 124 -10.15 -1.42 -19.85
N GLN A 125 -10.83 -0.42 -20.41
CA GLN A 125 -11.85 0.39 -19.71
C GLN A 125 -12.96 -0.44 -19.02
N ASN A 126 -13.27 -1.63 -19.51
CA ASN A 126 -14.33 -2.50 -18.98
C ASN A 126 -13.81 -3.61 -18.06
N HIS A 127 -12.56 -3.56 -17.61
CA HIS A 127 -11.98 -4.52 -16.67
C HIS A 127 -11.67 -3.85 -15.33
N GLU A 128 -11.87 -4.58 -14.23
CA GLU A 128 -11.41 -4.13 -12.92
C GLU A 128 -9.87 -4.13 -12.91
N PRO A 129 -9.19 -3.02 -12.56
CA PRO A 129 -7.76 -2.94 -12.81
C PRO A 129 -6.88 -3.82 -11.90
N ASN A 130 -7.29 -4.14 -10.67
CA ASN A 130 -6.53 -5.09 -9.84
C ASN A 130 -6.65 -6.51 -10.39
N ASP A 131 -7.84 -6.91 -10.81
CA ASP A 131 -8.10 -8.19 -11.47
C ASP A 131 -7.26 -8.33 -12.74
N TRP A 132 -7.22 -7.29 -13.59
CA TRP A 132 -6.36 -7.27 -14.76
C TRP A 132 -4.87 -7.41 -14.39
N PHE A 133 -4.40 -6.66 -13.40
CA PHE A 133 -3.02 -6.78 -12.92
C PHE A 133 -2.73 -8.20 -12.38
N LEU A 134 -3.61 -8.74 -11.55
CA LEU A 134 -3.42 -10.01 -10.86
C LEU A 134 -3.41 -11.22 -11.81
N PHE A 135 -4.20 -11.18 -12.88
CA PHE A 135 -4.42 -12.36 -13.73
C PHE A 135 -3.93 -12.22 -15.16
N GLU A 136 -3.94 -11.01 -15.73
CA GLU A 136 -3.64 -10.77 -17.14
C GLU A 136 -2.26 -10.14 -17.32
N SER A 137 -2.04 -8.90 -16.85
CA SER A 137 -0.78 -8.18 -17.04
C SER A 137 0.36 -8.83 -16.27
N LYS A 138 0.17 -9.04 -14.97
CA LYS A 138 1.20 -9.46 -13.99
C LYS A 138 2.45 -8.59 -13.93
N GLU A 139 2.38 -7.44 -14.57
CA GLU A 139 3.42 -6.43 -14.66
C GLU A 139 2.79 -5.07 -14.38
N GLY A 140 3.53 -4.19 -13.68
CA GLY A 140 3.02 -2.87 -13.31
C GLY A 140 4.00 -2.03 -12.51
N ILE A 141 3.50 -0.91 -12.00
CA ILE A 141 4.24 0.02 -11.13
C ILE A 141 3.76 -0.08 -9.68
N CYS A 142 4.39 0.66 -8.77
CA CYS A 142 4.11 0.60 -7.34
C CYS A 142 2.62 0.78 -6.98
N GLY A 143 1.90 1.61 -7.74
CA GLY A 143 0.46 1.77 -7.62
C GLY A 143 -0.31 0.47 -7.86
N ASN A 144 0.03 -0.30 -8.88
CA ASN A 144 -0.64 -1.58 -9.17
C ASN A 144 -0.38 -2.62 -8.08
N PHE A 145 0.89 -2.76 -7.66
CA PHE A 145 1.30 -3.70 -6.63
C PHE A 145 0.61 -3.44 -5.29
N ASN A 146 0.70 -2.20 -4.79
CA ASN A 146 0.16 -1.86 -3.49
C ASN A 146 -1.37 -1.75 -3.50
N SER A 147 -1.97 -1.39 -4.63
CA SER A 147 -3.43 -1.48 -4.80
C SER A 147 -3.92 -2.94 -4.75
N ALA A 148 -3.24 -3.84 -5.46
CA ALA A 148 -3.57 -5.26 -5.45
C ALA A 148 -3.38 -5.87 -4.05
N PHE A 149 -2.32 -5.49 -3.34
CA PHE A 149 -2.11 -5.85 -1.95
C PHE A 149 -3.31 -5.45 -1.07
N VAL A 150 -3.74 -4.19 -1.15
CA VAL A 150 -4.87 -3.68 -0.36
C VAL A 150 -6.14 -4.48 -0.64
N ILE A 151 -6.44 -4.75 -1.92
CA ILE A 151 -7.63 -5.53 -2.30
C ILE A 151 -7.55 -6.97 -1.81
N LEU A 152 -6.40 -7.62 -1.93
CA LEU A 152 -6.22 -8.98 -1.43
C LEU A 152 -6.34 -9.02 0.10
N ALA A 153 -5.79 -8.04 0.82
CA ALA A 153 -5.93 -7.94 2.28
C ALA A 153 -7.39 -7.73 2.70
N ARG A 154 -8.09 -6.77 2.07
CA ARG A 154 -9.52 -6.52 2.33
C ARG A 154 -10.39 -7.73 2.04
N ALA A 155 -10.11 -8.45 0.95
CA ALA A 155 -10.79 -9.71 0.62
C ALA A 155 -10.52 -10.85 1.61
N SER A 156 -9.55 -10.68 2.51
CA SER A 156 -9.25 -11.57 3.64
C SER A 156 -9.72 -11.00 4.99
N ASP A 157 -10.64 -10.03 4.96
CA ASP A 157 -11.19 -9.31 6.12
C ASP A 157 -10.13 -8.54 6.94
N ILE A 158 -9.10 -8.02 6.26
CA ILE A 158 -8.03 -7.24 6.89
C ILE A 158 -8.16 -5.78 6.45
N PRO A 159 -8.37 -4.83 7.39
CA PRO A 159 -8.45 -3.41 7.08
C PRO A 159 -7.11 -2.92 6.52
N ALA A 160 -7.15 -2.51 5.26
CA ALA A 160 -5.99 -2.02 4.53
C ALA A 160 -6.35 -0.77 3.75
N ARG A 161 -5.37 0.08 3.50
CA ARG A 161 -5.55 1.30 2.70
C ARG A 161 -4.31 1.60 1.88
N LEU A 162 -4.53 2.35 0.80
CA LEU A 162 -3.47 2.74 -0.12
C LEU A 162 -3.00 4.15 0.23
N ALA A 163 -1.70 4.36 0.28
CA ALA A 163 -1.09 5.64 0.56
C ALA A 163 -0.16 6.05 -0.58
N TYR A 164 -0.15 7.35 -0.87
CA TYR A 164 0.67 7.96 -1.92
C TYR A 164 1.45 9.11 -1.34
N GLY A 165 2.70 9.22 -1.74
CA GLY A 165 3.57 10.26 -1.25
C GLY A 165 4.90 10.25 -1.96
N TYR A 166 5.93 10.63 -1.24
CA TYR A 166 7.30 10.61 -1.74
C TYR A 166 8.20 9.80 -0.84
N TYR A 167 9.09 9.02 -1.46
CA TYR A 167 10.13 8.31 -0.77
C TYR A 167 11.14 9.29 -0.13
N LEU A 168 11.39 9.19 1.18
CA LEU A 168 12.45 9.91 1.90
C LEU A 168 13.69 9.03 2.02
N LEU A 169 14.87 9.65 2.02
CA LEU A 169 16.12 8.91 2.11
C LEU A 169 16.48 8.72 3.59
N PRO A 170 16.95 7.53 3.99
CA PRO A 170 17.43 7.30 5.34
C PRO A 170 18.63 8.21 5.66
N GLY A 171 18.79 8.58 6.94
CA GLY A 171 19.97 9.29 7.43
C GLY A 171 19.90 10.83 7.43
N ASN A 172 18.70 11.43 7.38
CA ASN A 172 18.59 12.88 7.39
C ASN A 172 18.51 13.53 8.80
N ASP A 173 18.79 12.82 9.90
CA ASP A 173 18.89 13.34 11.28
C ASP A 173 17.85 14.42 11.71
N GLY A 174 16.60 14.32 11.26
CA GLY A 174 15.57 15.33 11.56
C GLY A 174 15.67 16.64 10.77
N ARG A 175 16.60 16.76 9.82
CA ARG A 175 16.76 17.93 8.95
C ARG A 175 15.74 17.91 7.80
N PRO A 176 15.40 19.08 7.23
CA PRO A 176 14.62 19.12 6.00
C PRO A 176 15.29 18.36 4.87
N GLN A 177 14.52 17.57 4.11
CA GLN A 177 14.99 16.89 2.91
C GLN A 177 14.37 17.54 1.67
N LYS A 178 15.19 17.82 0.65
CA LYS A 178 14.65 18.07 -0.69
C LYS A 178 14.05 16.78 -1.24
N VAL A 179 12.79 16.87 -1.66
CA VAL A 179 12.04 15.77 -2.26
C VAL A 179 11.90 16.03 -3.75
N TYR A 180 12.12 15.01 -4.56
CA TYR A 180 12.00 15.11 -6.02
C TYR A 180 10.77 14.35 -6.49
N SER A 181 10.20 14.81 -7.60
CA SER A 181 9.02 14.19 -8.18
C SER A 181 9.26 12.73 -8.60
N THR A 182 10.50 12.39 -8.94
CA THR A 182 10.96 11.03 -9.23
C THR A 182 10.94 10.09 -8.02
N TRP A 183 10.70 10.61 -6.81
CA TRP A 183 10.54 9.81 -5.61
C TRP A 183 9.06 9.57 -5.27
N ALA A 184 8.13 10.00 -6.13
CA ALA A 184 6.72 9.66 -5.96
C ALA A 184 6.55 8.15 -5.83
N HIS A 185 5.77 7.73 -4.83
CA HIS A 185 5.60 6.33 -4.53
C HIS A 185 4.26 6.02 -3.88
N ALA A 186 3.78 4.80 -4.10
CA ALA A 186 2.58 4.24 -3.49
C ALA A 186 2.95 3.05 -2.61
N TRP A 187 2.41 2.98 -1.40
CA TRP A 187 2.58 1.84 -0.49
C TRP A 187 1.23 1.45 0.15
N ALA A 188 1.15 0.23 0.68
CA ALA A 188 -0.01 -0.22 1.43
C ALA A 188 0.14 0.06 2.92
N GLU A 189 -0.96 0.29 3.61
CA GLU A 189 -0.99 0.34 5.08
C GLU A 189 -2.06 -0.61 5.61
N VAL A 190 -1.75 -1.31 6.71
CA VAL A 190 -2.66 -2.25 7.39
C VAL A 190 -2.86 -1.80 8.83
N GLY A 191 -4.10 -1.79 9.29
CA GLY A 191 -4.44 -1.34 10.63
C GLY A 191 -4.40 -2.46 11.66
N PHE A 192 -3.48 -2.38 12.63
CA PHE A 192 -3.36 -3.29 13.76
C PHE A 192 -3.80 -2.63 15.08
N GLU A 193 -4.46 -3.40 15.94
CA GLU A 193 -4.85 -2.91 17.27
C GLU A 193 -3.63 -2.56 18.12
N GLY A 194 -3.71 -1.45 18.87
CA GLY A 194 -2.64 -1.00 19.75
C GLY A 194 -1.40 -0.43 19.06
N VAL A 195 -1.23 -0.67 17.75
CA VAL A 195 -0.10 -0.19 16.94
C VAL A 195 -0.55 0.88 15.93
N GLY A 196 -1.79 0.81 15.45
CA GLY A 196 -2.31 1.70 14.42
C GLY A 196 -1.97 1.20 13.02
N TRP A 197 -1.75 2.13 12.08
CA TRP A 197 -1.48 1.77 10.68
C TRP A 197 0.00 1.50 10.48
N LEU A 198 0.28 0.30 9.99
CA LEU A 198 1.60 -0.17 9.63
C LEU A 198 1.75 -0.21 8.10
N ALA A 199 2.85 0.33 7.58
CA ALA A 199 3.17 0.28 6.16
C ALA A 199 3.70 -1.08 5.73
N PHE A 200 3.31 -1.50 4.53
CA PHE A 200 3.79 -2.66 3.81
C PHE A 200 4.15 -2.23 2.39
N GLU A 201 5.24 -2.77 1.87
CA GLU A 201 5.67 -2.57 0.49
C GLU A 201 5.46 -3.87 -0.27
N ALA A 202 4.65 -3.85 -1.33
CA ALA A 202 4.43 -5.02 -2.20
C ALA A 202 5.19 -4.93 -3.53
N THR A 203 5.83 -3.79 -3.83
CA THR A 203 6.64 -3.59 -5.02
C THR A 203 7.98 -4.31 -4.85
N PRO A 204 8.39 -5.18 -5.79
CA PRO A 204 9.71 -5.80 -5.77
C PRO A 204 10.85 -4.76 -5.84
N ASP A 205 11.97 -5.08 -5.20
CA ASP A 205 13.23 -4.31 -5.28
C ASP A 205 13.87 -4.30 -6.68
#